data_AF-A0A947A8Q0-F1
#
_entry.id   AF-A0A947A8Q0-F1
#
_cell.length_a   1.000
_cell.length_b   1.000
_cell.length_c   1.000
_cell.angle_alpha   90.00
_cell.angle_beta   90.00
_cell.angle_gamma   90.00
#
_symmetry.space_group_name_H-M   'P 1'
#
loop_
_entity.id
_entity.type
_entity.pdbx_description
1 polymer ?
#
loop_
_entity_poly.entity_id
_entity_poly.type
_entity_poly.pdbx_seq_one_letter_code
_entity_poly.pdbx_strand_id
1 'polypeptide(L)'
;MYDPRTFLDKIFLVIKGLGMGAANKVPGVSGGIVAFVAGFYEEFIYSLRKINLKAFKLLFNGRFKSFYRYINGQFLSLLIFGMLVSYFSISKLLDYFLETNELFVWSSFFGMIIGSIYYIAKDFEHWNQGTLTMGLLGLILGISISFLSPAKENDNLLFIFICGIISVSG
;
A
#
# COMPACT_ATOMS: atom_id res chain seq x y z
N MET A 1 -8.83 -8.35 24.81
CA MET A 1 -9.05 -7.43 25.94
C MET A 1 -9.13 -6.04 25.35
N TYR A 2 -10.23 -5.30 25.55
CA TYR A 2 -10.42 -3.97 24.96
C TYR A 2 -10.15 -2.96 26.07
N ASP A 3 -8.88 -2.73 26.39
CA ASP A 3 -8.54 -1.64 27.30
C ASP A 3 -8.86 -0.31 26.61
N PRO A 4 -9.48 0.64 27.30
CA PRO A 4 -9.77 1.95 26.74
C PRO A 4 -8.45 2.65 26.42
N ARG A 5 -8.14 2.76 25.13
CA ARG A 5 -6.96 3.48 24.63
C ARG A 5 -6.96 4.90 25.14
N THR A 6 -5.83 5.33 25.68
CA THR A 6 -5.63 6.71 26.11
C THR A 6 -5.64 7.66 24.92
N PHE A 7 -5.78 8.96 25.18
CA PHE A 7 -5.75 9.97 24.12
C PHE A 7 -4.42 9.94 23.33
N LEU A 8 -3.31 9.73 24.02
CA LEU A 8 -1.99 9.59 23.40
C LEU A 8 -1.93 8.39 22.47
N ASP A 9 -2.47 7.23 22.87
CA ASP A 9 -2.50 6.03 22.02
C ASP A 9 -3.28 6.27 20.71
N LYS A 10 -4.35 7.07 20.76
CA LYS A 10 -5.14 7.43 19.58
C LYS A 10 -4.35 8.33 18.64
N ILE A 11 -3.61 9.31 19.17
CA ILE A 11 -2.71 10.15 18.36
C ILE A 11 -1.61 9.30 17.72
N PHE A 12 -0.96 8.43 18.50
CA PHE A 12 0.06 7.53 17.98
C PHE A 12 -0.48 6.60 16.90
N LEU A 13 -1.74 6.14 16.99
CA LEU A 13 -2.37 5.39 15.92
C LEU A 13 -2.54 6.20 14.63
N VAL A 14 -2.94 7.47 14.73
CA VAL A 14 -3.05 8.34 13.56
C VAL A 14 -1.66 8.55 12.94
N ILE A 15 -0.63 8.79 13.76
CA ILE A 15 0.76 8.92 13.27
C ILE A 15 1.25 7.63 12.61
N LYS A 16 0.95 6.47 13.19
CA LYS A 16 1.21 5.15 12.58
C LYS A 16 0.50 5.01 11.24
N GLY A 17 -0.76 5.44 11.15
CA GLY A 17 -1.51 5.50 9.90
C GLY A 17 -0.88 6.45 8.88
N LEU A 18 -0.38 7.62 9.32
CA LEU A 18 0.30 8.57 8.46
C LEU A 18 1.57 7.94 7.85
N GLY A 19 2.40 7.29 8.68
CA GLY A 19 3.61 6.61 8.23
C GLY A 19 3.34 5.45 7.27
N MET A 20 2.29 4.65 7.55
CA MET A 20 1.88 3.58 6.64
C MET A 20 1.33 4.11 5.31
N GLY A 21 0.54 5.19 5.34
CA GLY A 21 0.04 5.85 4.13
C GLY A 21 1.18 6.45 3.29
N ALA A 22 2.23 6.94 3.95
CA ALA A 22 3.43 7.46 3.29
C ALA A 22 4.20 6.38 2.56
N ALA A 23 4.47 5.27 3.26
CA ALA A 23 5.13 4.12 2.68
C ALA A 23 4.39 3.60 1.43
N ASN A 24 3.06 3.50 1.49
CA ASN A 24 2.26 3.01 0.36
C ASN A 24 2.29 3.92 -0.88
N LYS A 25 2.68 5.20 -0.74
CA LYS A 25 2.79 6.13 -1.87
C LYS A 25 4.19 6.12 -2.49
N VAL A 26 5.19 5.57 -1.81
CA VAL A 26 6.60 5.59 -2.23
C VAL A 26 7.00 4.24 -2.84
N PRO A 27 7.59 4.20 -4.04
CA PRO A 27 8.02 2.95 -4.68
C PRO A 27 9.10 2.25 -3.85
N GLY A 28 8.97 0.93 -3.70
CA GLY A 28 9.94 0.11 -2.98
C GLY A 28 9.75 0.07 -1.45
N VAL A 29 8.79 0.80 -0.89
CA VAL A 29 8.49 0.79 0.55
C VAL A 29 7.15 0.09 0.81
N SER A 30 7.16 -0.97 1.62
CA SER A 30 5.93 -1.69 1.99
C SER A 30 5.32 -1.13 3.27
N GLY A 31 4.07 -0.67 3.20
CA GLY A 31 3.32 -0.28 4.41
C GLY A 31 3.12 -1.43 5.40
N GLY A 32 3.16 -2.69 4.94
CA GLY A 32 3.14 -3.86 5.81
C GLY A 32 4.40 -3.97 6.68
N ILE A 33 5.57 -3.67 6.11
CA ILE A 33 6.85 -3.62 6.86
C ILE A 33 6.82 -2.47 7.87
N VAL A 34 6.32 -1.30 7.47
CA VAL A 34 6.15 -0.16 8.40
C VAL A 34 5.24 -0.54 9.56
N ALA A 35 4.12 -1.23 9.29
CA ALA A 35 3.22 -1.71 10.32
C ALA A 35 3.87 -2.73 11.25
N PHE A 36 4.74 -3.58 10.72
CA PHE A 36 5.49 -4.59 11.49
C PHE A 36 6.51 -3.93 12.42
N VAL A 37 7.36 -3.06 11.88
CA VAL A 37 8.38 -2.33 12.66
C VAL A 37 7.73 -1.41 13.71
N ALA A 38 6.60 -0.79 13.38
CA ALA A 38 5.85 0.05 14.32
C ALA A 38 4.98 -0.75 15.31
N GLY A 39 5.04 -2.08 15.30
CA GLY A 39 4.44 -2.97 16.29
C GLY A 39 2.92 -3.02 16.27
N PHE A 40 2.27 -2.68 15.16
CA PHE A 40 0.80 -2.74 15.03
C PHE A 40 0.30 -3.70 13.95
N TYR A 41 1.21 -4.40 13.27
CA TYR A 41 0.89 -5.34 12.19
C TYR A 41 -0.08 -6.45 12.60
N GLU A 42 0.19 -7.13 13.71
CA GLU A 42 -0.66 -8.21 14.22
C GLU A 42 -2.08 -7.73 14.52
N GLU A 43 -2.19 -6.57 15.17
CA GLU A 43 -3.48 -5.96 15.44
C GLU A 43 -4.21 -5.57 14.15
N PHE A 44 -3.49 -5.06 13.16
CA PHE A 44 -4.04 -4.70 11.86
C PHE A 44 -4.59 -5.91 11.11
N ILE A 45 -3.78 -6.95 10.91
CA ILE A 45 -4.19 -8.17 10.22
C ILE A 45 -5.33 -8.88 10.96
N TYR A 46 -5.26 -8.95 12.28
CA TYR A 46 -6.33 -9.55 13.08
C TYR A 46 -7.65 -8.77 12.98
N SER A 47 -7.58 -7.44 12.92
CA SER A 47 -8.75 -6.58 12.73
C SER A 47 -9.35 -6.75 11.33
N LEU A 48 -8.52 -6.81 10.29
CA LEU A 48 -8.96 -7.10 8.92
C LEU A 48 -9.59 -8.49 8.79
N ARG A 49 -9.01 -9.52 9.41
CA ARG A 49 -9.56 -10.89 9.40
C ARG A 49 -10.96 -10.98 10.02
N LYS A 50 -11.32 -10.06 10.93
CA LYS A 50 -12.65 -9.99 11.50
C LYS A 50 -13.67 -9.34 10.57
N ILE A 51 -13.27 -8.75 9.45
CA ILE A 51 -14.17 -8.34 8.38
C ILE A 51 -14.58 -9.59 7.60
N ASN A 52 -15.53 -10.33 8.16
CA ASN A 52 -16.02 -11.59 7.61
C ASN A 52 -17.55 -11.61 7.57
N LEU A 53 -18.14 -12.74 7.16
CA LEU A 53 -19.60 -12.94 7.09
C LEU A 53 -20.33 -12.54 8.39
N LYS A 54 -19.72 -12.76 9.56
CA LYS A 54 -20.31 -12.35 10.85
C LYS A 54 -20.34 -10.83 11.00
N ALA A 55 -19.28 -10.13 10.60
CA ALA A 55 -19.26 -8.67 10.60
C ALA A 55 -20.34 -8.10 9.65
N PHE A 56 -20.45 -8.63 8.44
CA PHE A 56 -21.50 -8.24 7.50
C PHE A 56 -22.90 -8.51 8.05
N LYS A 57 -23.14 -9.67 8.66
CA LYS A 57 -24.42 -9.99 9.30
C LYS A 57 -24.76 -9.02 10.44
N LEU A 58 -23.77 -8.61 11.24
CA LEU A 58 -23.96 -7.59 12.28
C LEU A 58 -24.29 -6.21 11.68
N LEU A 59 -23.69 -5.87 10.54
CA LEU A 59 -23.94 -4.61 9.84
C LEU A 59 -25.36 -4.57 9.24
N PHE A 60 -25.75 -5.59 8.47
CA PHE A 60 -27.09 -5.68 7.85
C PHE A 60 -28.23 -5.82 8.85
N ASN A 61 -27.98 -6.42 10.02
CA ASN A 61 -28.96 -6.50 11.11
C ASN A 61 -29.05 -5.20 11.95
N GLY A 62 -28.43 -4.10 11.52
CA GLY A 62 -28.47 -2.80 12.21
C GLY A 62 -27.70 -2.75 13.54
N ARG A 63 -26.89 -3.76 13.86
CA ARG A 63 -26.12 -3.85 15.11
C ARG A 63 -24.77 -3.14 15.02
N PHE A 64 -24.79 -1.85 14.64
CA PHE A 64 -23.58 -1.05 14.38
C PHE A 64 -22.58 -1.04 15.54
N LYS A 65 -23.04 -0.91 16.80
CA LYS A 65 -22.16 -0.93 17.98
C LYS A 65 -21.45 -2.27 18.16
N SER A 66 -22.16 -3.37 17.92
CA SER A 66 -21.59 -4.73 17.99
C SER A 66 -20.63 -4.99 16.83
N PHE A 67 -20.96 -4.51 15.62
CA PHE A 67 -20.07 -4.54 14.46
C PHE A 67 -18.77 -3.78 14.75
N TYR A 68 -18.87 -2.52 15.16
CA TYR A 68 -17.73 -1.65 15.43
C TYR A 68 -16.80 -2.23 16.49
N ARG A 69 -17.36 -2.83 17.55
CA ARG A 69 -16.56 -3.54 18.55
C ARG A 69 -15.96 -4.85 18.01
N TYR A 70 -16.70 -5.58 17.19
CA TYR A 70 -16.25 -6.86 16.63
C TYR A 70 -14.99 -6.66 15.79
N ILE A 71 -15.01 -5.73 14.83
CA ILE A 71 -13.91 -5.51 13.88
C ILE A 71 -12.74 -4.68 14.43
N ASN A 72 -12.76 -4.29 15.70
CA ASN A 72 -11.85 -3.30 16.27
C ASN A 72 -11.90 -1.94 15.53
N GLY A 73 -13.12 -1.45 15.35
CA GLY A 73 -13.42 -0.28 14.53
C GLY A 73 -12.71 1.00 14.98
N GLN A 74 -12.40 1.16 16.28
CA GLN A 74 -11.64 2.31 16.76
C GLN A 74 -10.20 2.32 16.24
N PHE A 75 -9.52 1.18 16.31
CA PHE A 75 -8.19 1.04 15.74
C PHE A 75 -8.23 1.25 14.23
N LEU A 76 -9.14 0.56 13.54
CA LEU A 76 -9.20 0.59 12.08
C LEU A 76 -9.57 1.98 11.54
N SER A 77 -10.53 2.66 12.17
CA SER A 77 -10.93 4.02 11.76
C SER A 77 -9.81 5.05 11.96
N LEU A 78 -9.10 5.03 13.09
CA LEU A 78 -7.99 5.96 13.33
C LEU A 78 -6.80 5.70 12.40
N LEU A 79 -6.49 4.42 12.16
CA LEU A 79 -5.41 4.03 11.25
C LEU A 79 -5.73 4.45 9.81
N ILE A 80 -6.93 4.09 9.31
CA ILE A 80 -7.38 4.46 7.96
C ILE A 80 -7.46 5.98 7.83
N PHE A 81 -7.94 6.69 8.85
CA PHE A 81 -7.95 8.15 8.84
C PHE A 81 -6.54 8.73 8.66
N GLY A 82 -5.56 8.24 9.43
CA GLY A 82 -4.16 8.61 9.23
C GLY A 82 -3.64 8.28 7.83
N MET A 83 -3.96 7.10 7.30
CA MET A 83 -3.56 6.71 5.95
C MET A 83 -4.15 7.62 4.87
N LEU A 84 -5.43 7.99 4.98
CA LEU A 84 -6.11 8.89 4.03
C LEU A 84 -5.51 10.29 4.08
N VAL A 85 -5.31 10.85 5.28
CA VAL A 85 -4.68 12.17 5.46
C VAL A 85 -3.29 12.17 4.84
N SER A 86 -2.49 11.13 5.09
CA SER A 86 -1.16 10.98 4.52
C SER A 86 -1.18 10.83 3.00
N TYR A 87 -2.09 10.02 2.45
CA TYR A 87 -2.22 9.84 1.01
C TYR A 87 -2.45 11.18 0.28
N PHE A 88 -3.40 11.99 0.75
CA PHE A 88 -3.68 13.29 0.14
C PHE A 88 -2.55 14.30 0.38
N SER A 89 -1.97 14.31 1.58
CA SER A 89 -0.91 15.27 1.92
C SER A 89 0.37 15.00 1.14
N ILE A 90 0.77 13.73 1.05
CA ILE A 90 1.98 13.31 0.35
C ILE A 90 1.81 13.42 -1.16
N SER A 91 0.62 13.15 -1.69
CA SER A 91 0.37 13.40 -3.12
C SER A 91 0.63 14.87 -3.46
N LYS A 92 0.04 15.81 -2.71
CA LYS A 92 0.29 17.25 -2.92
C LYS A 92 1.75 17.66 -2.73
N LEU A 93 2.41 17.10 -1.73
CA LEU A 93 3.82 17.37 -1.47
C LEU A 93 4.71 16.85 -2.60
N LEU A 94 4.41 15.66 -3.11
CA LEU A 94 5.11 15.07 -4.24
C LEU A 94 4.89 15.89 -5.51
N ASP A 95 3.65 16.29 -5.79
CA ASP A 95 3.31 17.13 -6.94
C ASP A 95 4.11 18.44 -6.90
N TYR A 96 4.17 19.09 -5.73
CA TYR A 96 5.01 20.28 -5.52
C TYR A 96 6.50 20.02 -5.79
N PHE A 97 7.05 18.90 -5.32
CA PHE A 97 8.45 18.57 -5.57
C PHE A 97 8.72 18.16 -7.01
N LEU A 98 7.76 17.56 -7.71
CA LEU A 98 7.86 17.28 -9.13
C LEU A 98 7.88 18.57 -9.95
N GLU A 99 7.06 19.56 -9.59
CA GLU A 99 7.08 20.87 -10.25
C GLU A 99 8.37 21.65 -9.98
N THR A 100 8.89 21.61 -8.75
CA THR A 100 10.01 22.47 -8.34
C THR A 100 11.37 21.82 -8.57
N ASN A 101 11.47 20.49 -8.40
CA ASN A 101 12.71 19.73 -8.26
C ASN A 101 12.60 18.32 -8.86
N GLU A 102 12.03 18.22 -10.06
CA GLU A 102 11.76 16.96 -10.77
C GLU A 102 12.93 15.95 -10.70
N LEU A 103 14.13 16.39 -11.08
CA LEU A 103 15.34 15.56 -11.11
C LEU A 103 15.64 14.86 -9.79
N PHE A 104 15.44 15.52 -8.65
CA PHE A 104 15.71 14.94 -7.33
C PHE A 104 14.68 13.88 -6.94
N VAL A 105 13.41 14.08 -7.29
CA VAL A 105 12.34 13.11 -7.05
C VAL A 105 12.59 11.85 -7.87
N TRP A 106 12.84 12.01 -9.17
CA TRP A 106 13.20 10.88 -10.05
C TRP A 106 14.44 10.15 -9.57
N SER A 107 15.51 10.87 -9.22
CA SER A 107 16.75 10.26 -8.72
C SER A 107 16.51 9.46 -7.43
N SER A 108 15.65 9.96 -6.53
CA SER A 108 15.29 9.26 -5.30
C SER A 108 14.52 7.96 -5.58
N PHE A 109 13.55 8.00 -6.49
CA PHE A 109 12.78 6.82 -6.89
C PHE A 109 13.65 5.80 -7.62
N PHE A 110 14.49 6.22 -8.56
CA PHE A 110 15.45 5.35 -9.23
C PHE A 110 16.44 4.73 -8.23
N GLY A 111 16.95 5.52 -7.28
CA GLY A 111 17.83 5.03 -6.23
C GLY A 111 17.18 3.94 -5.37
N MET A 112 15.91 4.12 -4.98
CA MET A 112 15.16 3.09 -4.25
C MET A 112 14.95 1.82 -5.09
N ILE A 113 14.59 1.95 -6.37
CA ILE A 113 14.42 0.80 -7.27
C ILE A 113 15.73 0.01 -7.41
N ILE A 114 16.85 0.70 -7.68
CA ILE A 114 18.17 0.06 -7.79
C ILE A 114 18.55 -0.62 -6.46
N GLY A 115 18.30 0.05 -5.33
CA GLY A 115 18.53 -0.51 -4.00
C GLY A 115 17.73 -1.78 -3.76
N SER A 116 16.44 -1.80 -4.13
CA SER A 116 15.59 -2.99 -4.05
C SER A 116 16.08 -4.12 -4.94
N ILE A 117 16.47 -3.83 -6.18
CA ILE A 117 17.03 -4.84 -7.10
C ILE A 117 18.31 -5.43 -6.52
N TYR A 118 19.21 -4.60 -6.00
CA TYR A 118 20.46 -5.06 -5.38
C TYR A 118 20.19 -5.97 -4.18
N TYR A 119 19.29 -5.57 -3.29
CA TYR A 119 18.93 -6.34 -2.10
C TYR A 119 18.33 -7.70 -2.49
N ILE A 120 17.35 -7.71 -3.41
CA ILE A 120 16.73 -8.94 -3.92
C ILE A 120 17.78 -9.82 -4.60
N ALA A 121 18.66 -9.23 -5.42
CA ALA A 121 19.69 -9.97 -6.13
C ALA A 121 20.69 -10.66 -5.18
N LYS A 122 21.00 -10.01 -4.05
CA LYS A 122 21.91 -10.55 -3.02
C LYS A 122 21.27 -11.68 -2.22
N ASP A 123 20.00 -11.54 -1.83
CA ASP A 123 19.26 -12.56 -1.07
C ASP A 123 18.82 -13.75 -1.94
N PHE A 124 18.91 -13.61 -3.26
CA PHE A 124 18.54 -14.67 -4.20
C PHE A 124 19.68 -15.70 -4.38
N GLU A 125 19.53 -16.89 -3.81
CA GLU A 125 20.57 -17.94 -3.84
C GLU A 125 20.64 -18.76 -5.15
N HIS A 126 19.65 -18.65 -6.04
CA HIS A 126 19.47 -19.54 -7.19
C HIS A 126 19.85 -18.91 -8.54
N TRP A 127 20.98 -18.19 -8.58
CA TRP A 127 21.51 -17.63 -9.83
C TRP A 127 21.96 -18.75 -10.76
N ASN A 128 21.14 -19.06 -11.76
CA ASN A 128 21.47 -19.99 -12.84
C ASN A 128 21.27 -19.31 -14.21
N GLN A 129 21.72 -19.96 -15.28
CA GLN A 129 21.60 -19.41 -16.65
C GLN A 129 20.14 -19.18 -17.05
N GLY A 130 19.20 -20.01 -16.59
CA GLY A 130 17.77 -19.86 -16.85
C GLY A 130 17.15 -18.64 -16.14
N THR A 131 17.54 -18.37 -14.90
CA THR A 131 17.10 -17.17 -14.17
C THR A 131 17.64 -15.91 -14.84
N LEU A 132 18.90 -15.94 -15.29
CA LEU A 132 19.49 -14.81 -16.01
C LEU A 132 18.79 -14.54 -17.35
N THR A 133 18.48 -15.59 -18.13
CA THR A 133 17.76 -15.42 -19.40
C THR A 133 16.33 -14.94 -19.20
N MET A 134 15.62 -15.44 -18.18
CA MET A 134 14.29 -14.95 -17.81
C MET A 134 14.31 -13.51 -17.32
N GLY A 135 15.31 -13.12 -16.54
CA GLY A 135 15.52 -11.73 -16.10
C GLY A 135 15.76 -10.79 -17.28
N LEU A 136 16.59 -11.21 -18.25
CA LEU A 136 16.83 -10.44 -19.47
C LEU A 136 15.57 -10.31 -20.33
N LEU A 137 14.83 -11.40 -20.51
CA LEU A 137 13.53 -11.41 -21.21
C LEU A 137 12.54 -10.46 -20.55
N GLY A 138 12.42 -10.50 -19.22
CA GLY A 138 11.58 -9.60 -18.45
C GLY A 138 11.97 -8.13 -18.61
N LEU A 139 13.28 -7.82 -18.60
CA LEU A 139 13.78 -6.47 -18.84
C LEU A 139 13.42 -5.98 -20.24
N ILE A 140 13.64 -6.80 -21.27
CA ILE A 140 13.31 -6.47 -22.67
C ILE A 140 11.80 -6.24 -22.81
N LEU A 141 10.97 -7.11 -22.23
CA LEU A 141 9.51 -6.96 -22.25
C LEU A 141 9.08 -5.67 -21.55
N GLY A 142 9.62 -5.37 -20.36
CA GLY A 142 9.29 -4.15 -19.61
C GLY A 142 9.66 -2.87 -20.37
N ILE A 143 10.85 -2.84 -20.99
CA ILE A 143 11.27 -1.72 -21.85
C ILE A 143 10.36 -1.61 -23.07
N SER A 144 10.02 -2.73 -23.71
CA SER A 144 9.12 -2.75 -24.87
C SER A 144 7.73 -2.18 -24.52
N ILE A 145 7.18 -2.55 -23.36
CA ILE A 145 5.92 -2.01 -22.82
C ILE A 145 6.01 -0.50 -22.60
N SER A 146 7.16 0.01 -22.15
CA SER A 146 7.35 1.45 -21.91
C SER A 146 7.31 2.29 -23.20
N PHE A 147 7.60 1.69 -24.36
CA PHE A 147 7.54 2.34 -25.67
C PHE A 147 6.21 2.14 -26.41
N LEU A 148 5.31 1.29 -25.90
CA LEU A 148 3.98 1.12 -26.48
C LEU A 148 3.15 2.39 -26.28
N SER A 149 2.55 2.88 -27.37
CA SER A 149 1.63 4.01 -27.29
C SER A 149 0.41 3.63 -26.45
N PRO A 150 -0.07 4.50 -25.54
CA PRO A 150 -1.28 4.24 -24.77
C PRO A 150 -2.43 3.89 -25.71
N ALA A 151 -3.08 2.76 -25.46
CA ALA A 151 -4.28 2.38 -26.20
C ALA A 151 -5.38 3.43 -25.98
N LYS A 152 -6.31 3.54 -26.94
CA LYS A 152 -7.43 4.47 -26.85
C LYS A 152 -8.20 4.22 -25.55
N GLU A 153 -8.38 5.28 -24.76
CA GLU A 153 -9.07 5.21 -23.47
C GLU A 153 -10.50 4.69 -23.66
N ASN A 154 -10.93 3.81 -22.75
CA ASN A 154 -12.27 3.23 -22.75
C ASN A 154 -12.95 3.58 -21.42
N ASP A 155 -13.90 4.50 -21.49
CA ASP A 155 -14.56 5.08 -20.32
C ASP A 155 -15.64 4.15 -19.74
N ASN A 156 -15.81 2.94 -20.29
CA ASN A 156 -16.78 1.99 -19.79
C ASN A 156 -16.41 1.56 -18.35
N LEU A 157 -17.32 1.79 -17.41
CA LEU A 157 -17.13 1.47 -15.98
C LEU A 157 -16.76 0.01 -15.74
N LEU A 158 -17.25 -0.94 -16.56
CA LEU A 158 -16.91 -2.35 -16.43
C LEU A 158 -15.48 -2.63 -16.87
N PHE A 159 -15.01 -1.94 -17.92
CA PHE A 159 -13.61 -2.00 -18.35
C PHE A 159 -12.68 -1.44 -17.26
N ILE A 160 -12.99 -0.25 -16.74
CA ILE A 160 -12.24 0.38 -15.64
C ILE A 160 -12.23 -0.51 -14.39
N PHE A 161 -13.36 -1.12 -14.05
CA PHE A 161 -13.47 -2.03 -12.90
C PHE A 161 -12.58 -3.27 -13.06
N ILE A 162 -12.59 -3.92 -14.23
CA ILE A 162 -11.75 -5.09 -14.50
C ILE A 162 -10.26 -4.71 -14.49
N CYS A 163 -9.90 -3.59 -15.12
CA CYS A 163 -8.53 -3.06 -15.06
C CYS A 163 -8.08 -2.78 -13.62
N GLY A 164 -8.96 -2.21 -12.79
CA GLY A 164 -8.71 -2.00 -11.36
C GLY A 164 -8.46 -3.29 -10.59
N ILE A 165 -9.26 -4.34 -10.83
CA ILE A 165 -9.04 -5.66 -10.20
C ILE A 165 -7.67 -6.21 -10.59
N ILE A 166 -7.34 -6.19 -11.89
CA ILE A 166 -6.05 -6.70 -12.38
C ILE A 166 -4.89 -5.90 -11.78
N SER A 167 -4.99 -4.57 -11.73
CA SER A 167 -3.95 -3.70 -11.18
C SER A 167 -3.71 -3.88 -9.68
N VAL A 168 -4.73 -4.28 -8.91
CA VAL A 168 -4.61 -4.52 -7.46
C VAL A 168 -4.18 -5.96 -7.14
N SER A 169 -4.51 -6.90 -8.03
CA SER A 169 -4.23 -8.32 -7.82
C SER A 169 -2.89 -8.78 -8.42
N GLY A 170 -2.34 -8.01 -9.37
CA GLY A 170 -1.07 -8.25 -10.04
C GLY A 170 0.13 -7.65 -9.34
#